data_AF-A0A2W7IPB6-F1
#
_entry.id   AF-A0A2W7IPB6-F1
#
_cell.length_a   1.000
_cell.length_b   1.000
_cell.length_c   1.000
_cell.angle_alpha   90.00
_cell.angle_beta   90.00
_cell.angle_gamma   90.00
#
_symmetry.space_group_name_H-M   'P 1'
#
loop_
_entity.id
_entity.type
_entity.pdbx_description
1 polymer ?
#
loop_
_entity_poly.entity_id
_entity_poly.type
_entity_poly.pdbx_seq_one_letter_code
_entity_poly.pdbx_strand_id
1 'polypeptide(L)'
;MNYLAHLHLGGEAPAELLGSLYGDFVKGPLAGQWPAAIEAGIALHRRIDAFTDSHPLQARARARFPAERRRVAGIFLDLFFDHCLARDWQRYSDQPLQRFTDRVYRVLAAEPQLPGSLQHIAPRMAAQDWLGSYEEFEVLGQVIAGMSRRLSRPGLLDGGLDELRRLYEPLSEDFSAFYPELMAFAREQREALTTAVR
;
A
#
# COMPACT_ATOMS: atom_id res chain seq x y z
N MET A 1 4.34 0.82 3.02
CA MET A 1 3.75 0.00 1.94
C MET A 1 2.78 0.87 1.16
N ASN A 2 2.22 0.43 0.03
CA ASN A 2 1.21 1.21 -0.69
C ASN A 2 -0.16 0.50 -0.67
N TYR A 3 -1.12 0.97 -1.47
CA TYR A 3 -2.54 0.60 -1.39
C TYR A 3 -2.80 -0.89 -1.43
N LEU A 4 -2.18 -1.65 -2.34
CA LEU A 4 -2.48 -3.07 -2.54
C LEU A 4 -2.11 -3.88 -1.29
N ALA A 5 -0.95 -3.62 -0.70
CA ALA A 5 -0.53 -4.31 0.51
C ALA A 5 -1.41 -3.95 1.72
N HIS A 6 -1.77 -2.67 1.90
CA HIS A 6 -2.68 -2.31 3.00
C HIS A 6 -4.05 -2.98 2.85
N LEU A 7 -4.60 -3.02 1.63
CA LEU A 7 -5.84 -3.73 1.34
C LEU A 7 -5.72 -5.23 1.60
N HIS A 8 -4.62 -5.87 1.18
CA HIS A 8 -4.39 -7.29 1.37
C HIS A 8 -4.31 -7.67 2.85
N LEU A 9 -3.65 -6.83 3.66
CA LEU A 9 -3.44 -7.06 5.09
C LEU A 9 -4.63 -6.62 5.96
N GLY A 10 -5.51 -5.77 5.41
CA GLY A 10 -6.59 -5.08 6.10
C GLY A 10 -7.69 -5.97 6.68
N GLY A 11 -8.00 -7.07 6.00
CA GLY A 11 -9.17 -7.90 6.28
C GLY A 11 -10.04 -8.08 5.03
N GLU A 12 -11.17 -8.76 5.19
CA GLU A 12 -12.05 -9.11 4.07
C GLU A 12 -13.39 -8.38 4.09
N ALA A 13 -13.82 -7.89 5.26
CA ALA A 13 -15.09 -7.20 5.36
C ALA A 13 -15.03 -5.84 4.64
N PRO A 14 -16.14 -5.36 4.04
CA PRO A 14 -16.16 -4.07 3.34
C PRO A 14 -15.62 -2.90 4.18
N ALA A 15 -15.98 -2.83 5.47
CA ALA A 15 -15.50 -1.78 6.37
C ALA A 15 -13.98 -1.85 6.64
N GLU A 16 -13.41 -3.05 6.68
CA GLU A 16 -11.97 -3.26 6.88
C GLU A 16 -11.19 -2.82 5.63
N LEU A 17 -11.70 -3.16 4.43
CA LEU A 17 -11.13 -2.72 3.15
C LEU A 17 -11.17 -1.19 3.01
N LEU A 18 -12.30 -0.56 3.38
CA LEU A 18 -12.41 0.90 3.42
C LEU A 18 -11.41 1.50 4.40
N GLY A 19 -11.37 1.01 5.65
CA GLY A 19 -10.44 1.48 6.67
C GLY A 19 -8.96 1.39 6.24
N SER A 20 -8.61 0.33 5.50
CA SER A 20 -7.25 0.10 4.99
C SER A 20 -6.78 1.15 3.99
N LEU A 21 -7.70 1.70 3.18
CA LEU A 21 -7.40 2.83 2.30
C LEU A 21 -7.51 4.17 3.04
N TYR A 22 -8.47 4.29 3.96
CA TYR A 22 -8.74 5.56 4.65
C TYR A 22 -7.54 6.03 5.48
N GLY A 23 -6.63 5.14 5.90
CA GLY A 23 -5.39 5.52 6.60
C GLY A 23 -4.54 6.58 5.88
N ASP A 24 -4.55 6.56 4.54
CA ASP A 24 -3.85 7.56 3.75
C ASP A 24 -4.56 8.92 3.68
N PHE A 25 -5.89 8.94 3.86
CA PHE A 25 -6.73 10.12 3.65
C PHE A 25 -7.24 10.75 4.95
N VAL A 26 -7.32 9.97 6.02
CA VAL A 26 -7.81 10.40 7.34
C VAL A 26 -6.60 10.64 8.26
N LYS A 27 -6.38 11.91 8.60
CA LYS A 27 -5.28 12.35 9.48
C LYS A 27 -5.80 12.71 10.86
N GLY A 28 -4.92 12.62 11.87
CA GLY A 28 -5.24 12.96 13.25
C GLY A 28 -5.87 11.82 14.06
N PRO A 29 -6.32 12.13 15.30
CA PRO A 29 -6.90 11.15 16.22
C PRO A 29 -8.19 10.52 15.67
N LEU A 30 -8.39 9.24 15.97
CA LEU A 30 -9.65 8.52 15.74
C LEU A 30 -10.53 8.71 16.97
N ALA A 31 -11.70 9.29 16.79
CA ALA A 31 -12.55 9.80 17.88
C ALA A 31 -14.03 9.47 17.66
N GLY A 32 -14.33 8.38 16.94
CA GLY A 32 -15.70 7.98 16.61
C GLY A 32 -16.29 8.74 15.43
N GLN A 33 -15.45 9.28 14.54
CA GLN A 33 -15.91 9.95 13.31
C GLN A 33 -16.33 8.95 12.24
N TRP A 34 -15.82 7.72 12.34
CA TRP A 34 -16.14 6.62 11.44
C TRP A 34 -16.71 5.43 12.23
N PRO A 35 -17.46 4.52 11.59
CA PRO A 35 -17.82 3.24 12.18
C PRO A 35 -16.60 2.54 12.78
N ALA A 36 -16.76 1.88 13.93
CA ALA A 36 -15.65 1.30 14.68
C ALA A 36 -14.76 0.35 13.86
N ALA A 37 -15.34 -0.43 12.95
CA ALA A 37 -14.58 -1.30 12.05
C ALA A 37 -13.70 -0.53 11.05
N ILE A 38 -14.16 0.63 10.56
CA ILE A 38 -13.37 1.52 9.70
C ILE A 38 -12.24 2.16 10.51
N GLU A 39 -12.51 2.65 11.73
CA GLU A 39 -11.46 3.20 12.61
C GLU A 39 -10.41 2.14 12.96
N ALA A 40 -10.82 0.89 13.22
CA ALA A 40 -9.91 -0.23 13.41
C ALA A 40 -9.03 -0.48 12.18
N GLY A 41 -9.59 -0.43 10.96
CA GLY A 41 -8.84 -0.52 9.72
C GLY A 41 -7.83 0.62 9.53
N ILE A 42 -8.22 1.86 9.85
CA ILE A 42 -7.32 3.03 9.81
C ILE A 42 -6.19 2.86 10.83
N ALA A 43 -6.50 2.38 12.04
CA ALA A 43 -5.50 2.11 13.07
C ALA A 43 -4.53 1.01 12.62
N LEU A 44 -5.03 -0.07 12.00
CA LEU A 44 -4.21 -1.15 11.46
C LEU A 44 -3.26 -0.64 10.37
N HIS A 45 -3.76 0.16 9.43
CA HIS A 45 -2.93 0.81 8.39
C HIS A 45 -1.74 1.54 9.01
N ARG A 46 -1.99 2.41 10.00
CA ARG A 46 -0.94 3.18 10.68
C ARG A 46 0.07 2.30 11.42
N ARG A 47 -0.38 1.19 12.00
CA ARG A 47 0.50 0.20 12.65
C ARG A 47 1.39 -0.52 11.64
N ILE A 48 0.84 -0.89 10.48
CA ILE A 48 1.58 -1.49 9.36
C ILE A 48 2.67 -0.53 8.87
N ASP A 49 2.37 0.77 8.72
CA ASP A 49 3.35 1.77 8.33
C ASP A 49 4.47 1.90 9.35
N ALA A 50 4.12 2.05 10.62
CA ALA A 50 5.11 2.18 11.70
C ALA A 50 6.02 0.95 11.80
N PHE A 51 5.46 -0.25 11.64
CA PHE A 51 6.24 -1.49 11.61
C PHE A 51 7.16 -1.52 10.38
N THR A 52 6.64 -1.20 9.20
CA THR A 52 7.40 -1.18 7.96
C THR A 52 8.56 -0.20 8.04
N ASP A 53 8.31 1.05 8.46
CA ASP A 53 9.32 2.11 8.51
C ASP A 53 10.44 1.85 9.52
N SER A 54 10.16 1.10 10.59
CA SER A 54 11.16 0.73 11.59
C SER A 54 11.85 -0.61 11.31
N HIS A 55 11.41 -1.35 10.29
CA HIS A 55 11.90 -2.71 10.06
C HIS A 55 13.35 -2.76 9.55
N PRO A 56 14.22 -3.64 10.08
CA PRO A 56 15.61 -3.77 9.60
C PRO A 56 15.72 -4.08 8.10
N LEU A 57 14.81 -4.89 7.54
CA LEU A 57 14.79 -5.20 6.10
C LEU A 57 14.37 -3.98 5.26
N GLN A 58 13.48 -3.13 5.78
CA GLN A 58 13.13 -1.87 5.12
C GLN A 58 14.33 -0.91 5.13
N ALA A 59 15.05 -0.82 6.25
CA ALA A 59 16.27 -0.03 6.34
C ALA A 59 17.36 -0.55 5.37
N ARG A 60 17.51 -1.87 5.25
CA ARG A 60 18.40 -2.53 4.27
C ARG A 60 18.01 -2.15 2.85
N ALA A 61 16.74 -2.27 2.48
CA ALA A 61 16.23 -1.92 1.17
C ALA A 61 16.46 -0.44 0.83
N ARG A 62 16.20 0.47 1.79
CA ARG A 62 16.49 1.91 1.64
C ARG A 62 17.98 2.18 1.44
N ALA A 63 18.87 1.43 2.10
CA ALA A 63 20.31 1.62 2.01
C ALA A 63 20.92 1.21 0.66
N ARG A 64 20.21 0.42 -0.16
CA ARG A 64 20.62 0.05 -1.53
C ARG A 64 20.54 1.21 -2.52
N PHE A 65 19.73 2.22 -2.22
CA PHE A 65 19.66 3.42 -3.04
C PHE A 65 20.90 4.31 -2.81
N PRO A 66 21.37 5.02 -3.85
CA PRO A 66 22.40 6.04 -3.71
C PRO A 66 22.06 7.06 -2.62
N ALA A 67 23.07 7.61 -1.96
CA ALA A 67 22.89 8.50 -0.80
C ALA A 67 21.99 9.70 -1.12
N GLU A 68 22.12 10.23 -2.34
CA GLU A 68 21.36 11.37 -2.87
C GLU A 68 19.86 11.07 -2.97
N ARG A 69 19.49 9.80 -3.02
CA ARG A 69 18.11 9.32 -3.24
C ARG A 69 17.47 8.67 -2.04
N ARG A 70 18.20 8.45 -0.96
CA ARG A 70 17.66 7.84 0.28
C ARG A 70 16.46 8.58 0.84
N ARG A 71 16.37 9.89 0.63
CA ARG A 71 15.21 10.71 1.05
C ARG A 71 13.91 10.29 0.37
N VAL A 72 13.97 9.85 -0.89
CA VAL A 72 12.81 9.41 -1.67
C VAL A 72 12.73 7.90 -1.87
N ALA A 73 13.75 7.16 -1.45
CA ALA A 73 13.78 5.70 -1.52
C ALA A 73 12.54 5.05 -0.90
N GLY A 74 11.98 5.63 0.18
CA GLY A 74 10.73 5.15 0.76
C GLY A 74 9.58 5.10 -0.24
N ILE A 75 9.39 6.15 -1.04
CA ILE A 75 8.35 6.22 -2.07
C ILE A 75 8.55 5.12 -3.13
N PHE A 76 9.79 4.92 -3.56
CA PHE A 76 10.10 3.88 -4.54
C PHE A 76 9.88 2.48 -3.96
N LEU A 77 10.24 2.25 -2.70
CA LEU A 77 10.01 0.98 -2.02
C LEU A 77 8.54 0.69 -1.82
N ASP A 78 7.73 1.67 -1.42
CA ASP A 78 6.29 1.49 -1.26
C ASP A 78 5.64 1.03 -2.57
N LEU A 79 6.01 1.65 -3.70
CA LEU A 79 5.56 1.26 -5.03
C LEU A 79 6.09 -0.11 -5.46
N PHE A 80 7.39 -0.34 -5.26
CA PHE A 80 8.06 -1.55 -5.70
C PHE A 80 7.63 -2.80 -4.92
N PHE A 81 7.33 -2.65 -3.64
CA PHE A 81 6.86 -3.75 -2.81
C PHE A 81 5.42 -4.14 -3.14
N ASP A 82 4.55 -3.18 -3.49
CA ASP A 82 3.24 -3.50 -4.05
C ASP A 82 3.35 -4.19 -5.43
N HIS A 83 4.35 -3.82 -6.25
CA HIS A 83 4.65 -4.55 -7.49
C HIS A 83 5.08 -6.00 -7.21
N CYS A 84 5.99 -6.22 -6.26
CA CYS A 84 6.41 -7.57 -5.88
C CYS A 84 5.22 -8.39 -5.34
N LEU A 85 4.34 -7.77 -4.56
CA LEU A 85 3.12 -8.40 -4.08
C LEU A 85 2.19 -8.81 -5.22
N ALA A 86 1.95 -7.91 -6.18
CA ALA A 86 1.10 -8.19 -7.33
C ALA A 86 1.69 -9.29 -8.23
N ARG A 87 2.98 -9.19 -8.56
CA ARG A 87 3.73 -10.18 -9.37
C ARG A 87 3.68 -11.59 -8.76
N ASP A 88 3.92 -11.69 -7.45
CA ASP A 88 4.02 -12.96 -6.74
C ASP A 88 2.73 -13.30 -5.97
N TRP A 89 1.59 -12.75 -6.39
CA TRP A 89 0.35 -12.76 -5.60
C TRP A 89 -0.08 -14.15 -5.11
N GLN A 90 0.07 -15.17 -5.96
CA GLN A 90 -0.28 -16.56 -5.63
C GLN A 90 0.52 -17.16 -4.46
N ARG A 91 1.66 -16.55 -4.10
CA ARG A 91 2.44 -16.93 -2.91
C ARG A 91 1.81 -16.43 -1.61
N TYR A 92 1.05 -15.33 -1.69
CA TYR A 92 0.58 -14.59 -0.51
C TYR A 92 -0.93 -14.64 -0.32
N SER A 93 -1.68 -15.05 -1.34
CA SER A 93 -3.14 -15.14 -1.31
C SER A 93 -3.65 -16.37 -2.07
N ASP A 94 -4.69 -17.01 -1.52
CA ASP A 94 -5.34 -18.19 -2.11
C ASP A 94 -6.35 -17.84 -3.23
N GLN A 95 -6.66 -16.55 -3.43
CA GLN A 95 -7.56 -16.09 -4.49
C GLN A 95 -6.81 -15.35 -5.60
N PRO A 96 -7.30 -15.34 -6.85
CA PRO A 96 -6.69 -14.56 -7.92
C PRO A 96 -6.67 -13.05 -7.61
N LEU A 97 -5.59 -12.36 -8.02
CA LEU A 97 -5.43 -10.90 -7.84
C LEU A 97 -6.63 -10.13 -8.41
N GLN A 98 -7.04 -10.46 -9.63
CA GLN A 98 -8.19 -9.82 -10.28
C GLN A 98 -9.49 -9.95 -9.45
N ARG A 99 -9.75 -11.12 -8.84
CA ARG A 99 -10.94 -11.29 -7.99
C ARG A 99 -10.87 -10.42 -6.75
N PHE A 100 -9.67 -10.26 -6.18
CA PHE A 100 -9.45 -9.39 -5.04
C PHE A 100 -9.67 -7.92 -5.41
N THR A 101 -9.04 -7.42 -6.48
CA THR A 101 -9.15 -6.02 -6.89
C THR A 101 -10.57 -5.66 -7.34
N ASP A 102 -11.24 -6.53 -8.08
CA ASP A 102 -12.66 -6.36 -8.44
C ASP A 102 -13.58 -6.26 -7.21
N ARG A 103 -13.28 -7.02 -6.14
CA ARG A 103 -14.00 -6.91 -4.87
C ARG A 103 -13.76 -5.54 -4.23
N VAL A 104 -12.51 -5.08 -4.17
CA VAL A 104 -12.16 -3.76 -3.63
C VAL A 104 -12.87 -2.64 -4.39
N TYR A 105 -12.86 -2.68 -5.73
CA TYR A 105 -13.50 -1.66 -6.54
C TYR A 105 -15.02 -1.62 -6.37
N ARG A 106 -15.67 -2.77 -6.22
CA ARG A 106 -17.11 -2.83 -5.89
C ARG A 106 -17.41 -2.21 -4.52
N VAL A 107 -16.57 -2.47 -3.52
CA VAL A 107 -16.72 -1.86 -2.19
C VAL A 107 -16.57 -0.34 -2.26
N LEU A 108 -15.55 0.16 -2.97
CA LEU A 108 -15.36 1.60 -3.18
C LEU A 108 -16.52 2.25 -3.93
N ALA A 109 -17.06 1.58 -4.96
CA ALA A 109 -18.18 2.10 -5.74
C ALA A 109 -19.51 2.11 -4.97
N ALA A 110 -19.67 1.21 -4.00
CA ALA A 110 -20.85 1.12 -3.14
C ALA A 110 -20.83 2.10 -1.97
N GLU A 111 -19.66 2.67 -1.63
CA GLU A 111 -19.51 3.60 -0.52
C GLU A 111 -19.82 5.05 -0.95
N PRO A 112 -20.94 5.65 -0.50
CA PRO A 112 -21.32 7.00 -0.92
C PRO A 112 -20.43 8.11 -0.36
N GLN A 113 -19.73 7.88 0.76
CA GLN A 113 -18.99 8.93 1.47
C GLN A 113 -17.51 8.56 1.69
N LEU A 114 -16.77 8.54 0.58
CA LEU A 114 -15.31 8.39 0.61
C LEU A 114 -14.61 9.67 1.13
N PRO A 115 -13.58 9.58 1.99
CA PRO A 115 -12.92 10.73 2.58
C PRO A 115 -12.03 11.51 1.61
N GLY A 116 -12.05 12.84 1.72
CA GLY A 116 -11.04 13.72 1.13
C GLY A 116 -10.89 13.58 -0.38
N SER A 117 -9.66 13.30 -0.84
CA SER A 117 -9.38 13.07 -2.26
C SER A 117 -9.75 11.67 -2.74
N LEU A 118 -10.03 10.71 -1.84
CA LEU A 118 -10.37 9.33 -2.20
C LEU A 118 -11.63 9.28 -3.08
N GLN A 119 -12.63 10.12 -2.79
CA GLN A 119 -13.86 10.24 -3.59
C GLN A 119 -13.60 10.56 -5.08
N HIS A 120 -12.52 11.28 -5.38
CA HIS A 120 -12.19 11.70 -6.75
C HIS A 120 -11.27 10.70 -7.46
N ILE A 121 -10.43 9.97 -6.71
CA ILE A 121 -9.48 9.01 -7.28
C ILE A 121 -10.09 7.62 -7.45
N ALA A 122 -11.01 7.20 -6.56
CA ALA A 122 -11.55 5.84 -6.56
C ALA A 122 -12.22 5.46 -7.90
N PRO A 123 -13.03 6.33 -8.55
CA PRO A 123 -13.59 5.99 -9.87
C PRO A 123 -12.52 5.76 -10.95
N ARG A 124 -11.43 6.55 -10.92
CA ARG A 124 -10.32 6.41 -11.89
C ARG A 124 -9.46 5.20 -11.58
N MET A 125 -9.23 4.94 -10.29
CA MET A 125 -8.51 3.79 -9.79
C MET A 125 -9.14 2.49 -10.29
N ALA A 126 -10.47 2.40 -10.20
CA ALA A 126 -11.23 1.26 -10.72
C ALA A 126 -11.23 1.21 -12.26
N ALA A 127 -11.48 2.33 -12.94
CA ALA A 127 -11.53 2.38 -14.40
C ALA A 127 -10.21 2.01 -15.11
N GLN A 128 -9.09 2.12 -14.40
CA GLN A 128 -7.74 1.86 -14.92
C GLN A 128 -7.04 0.70 -14.20
N ASP A 129 -7.76 -0.06 -13.38
CA ASP A 129 -7.24 -1.17 -12.55
C ASP A 129 -5.88 -0.85 -11.90
N TRP A 130 -5.81 0.26 -11.16
CA TRP A 130 -4.56 0.68 -10.53
C TRP A 130 -3.99 -0.34 -9.54
N LEU A 131 -4.77 -1.27 -9.00
CA LEU A 131 -4.31 -2.23 -8.01
C LEU A 131 -3.79 -3.50 -8.69
N GLY A 132 -4.50 -4.00 -9.71
CA GLY A 132 -4.08 -5.18 -10.47
C GLY A 132 -2.90 -4.87 -11.38
N SER A 133 -2.86 -3.67 -11.96
CA SER A 133 -1.79 -3.25 -12.87
C SER A 133 -0.39 -3.15 -12.24
N TYR A 134 -0.26 -3.22 -10.91
CA TYR A 134 1.05 -3.32 -10.25
C TYR A 134 1.80 -4.59 -10.62
N GLU A 135 1.14 -5.63 -11.16
CA GLU A 135 1.82 -6.82 -11.70
C GLU A 135 2.83 -6.44 -12.80
N GLU A 136 2.53 -5.39 -13.57
CA GLU A 136 3.36 -4.90 -14.67
C GLU A 136 4.39 -3.86 -14.17
N PHE A 137 5.69 -4.20 -14.21
CA PHE A 137 6.75 -3.33 -13.69
C PHE A 137 6.75 -1.92 -14.34
N GLU A 138 6.45 -1.83 -15.64
CA GLU A 138 6.45 -0.56 -16.37
C GLU A 138 5.34 0.41 -15.92
N VAL A 139 4.29 -0.09 -15.26
CA VAL A 139 3.23 0.75 -14.66
C VAL A 139 3.79 1.64 -13.56
N LEU A 140 4.84 1.19 -12.85
CA LEU A 140 5.51 2.03 -11.84
C LEU A 140 6.06 3.33 -12.44
N GLY A 141 6.51 3.31 -13.70
CA GLY A 141 6.96 4.52 -14.38
C GLY A 141 5.87 5.58 -14.51
N GLN A 142 4.64 5.14 -14.85
CA GLN A 142 3.48 6.02 -14.98
C GLN A 142 3.06 6.59 -13.62
N VAL A 143 3.09 5.76 -12.57
CA VAL A 143 2.78 6.17 -11.20
C VAL A 143 3.80 7.19 -10.70
N ILE A 144 5.11 6.91 -10.87
CA ILE A 144 6.20 7.80 -10.50
C ILE A 144 6.07 9.16 -11.22
N ALA A 145 5.83 9.15 -12.52
CA ALA A 145 5.62 10.38 -13.29
C ALA A 145 4.37 11.16 -12.82
N GLY A 146 3.30 10.45 -12.47
CA GLY A 146 2.09 11.03 -11.88
C GLY A 146 2.33 11.70 -10.52
N MET A 147 3.14 11.08 -9.66
CA MET A 147 3.52 11.62 -8.36
C MET A 147 4.45 12.83 -8.49
N SER A 148 5.47 12.74 -9.35
CA SER A 148 6.43 13.80 -9.64
C SER A 148 5.73 15.13 -9.96
N ARG A 149 4.70 15.10 -10.83
CA ARG A 149 3.93 16.30 -11.21
C ARG A 149 3.23 17.02 -10.05
N ARG A 150 2.99 16.32 -8.94
CA ARG A 150 2.29 16.85 -7.75
C ARG A 150 3.25 17.35 -6.68
N LEU A 151 4.55 17.05 -6.80
CA LEU A 151 5.57 17.48 -5.85
C LEU A 151 5.98 18.92 -6.13
N SER A 152 6.38 19.64 -5.08
CA SER A 152 6.96 20.99 -5.19
C SER A 152 8.29 21.02 -5.95
N ARG A 153 8.94 19.86 -6.12
CA ARG A 153 10.15 19.66 -6.93
C ARG A 153 9.92 18.49 -7.89
N PRO A 154 9.41 18.74 -9.12
CA PRO A 154 9.05 17.67 -10.05
C PRO A 154 10.20 16.71 -10.39
N GLY A 155 11.43 17.21 -10.56
CA GLY A 155 12.57 16.37 -10.91
C GLY A 155 13.10 15.44 -9.80
N LEU A 156 12.48 15.46 -8.62
CA LEU A 156 12.95 14.68 -7.47
C LEU A 156 12.85 13.16 -7.69
N LEU A 157 11.92 12.71 -8.53
CA LEU A 157 11.70 11.29 -8.82
C LEU A 157 12.21 10.85 -10.19
N ASP A 158 12.89 11.74 -10.93
CA ASP A 158 13.38 11.45 -12.28
C ASP A 158 14.36 10.28 -12.27
N GLY A 159 14.28 9.41 -13.29
CA GLY A 159 15.09 8.19 -13.37
C GLY A 159 14.77 7.13 -12.31
N GLY A 160 13.71 7.31 -11.51
CA GLY A 160 13.33 6.35 -10.47
C GLY A 160 13.02 4.95 -10.99
N LEU A 161 12.39 4.84 -12.17
CA LEU A 161 12.12 3.54 -12.79
C LEU A 161 13.41 2.79 -13.17
N ASP A 162 14.39 3.50 -13.76
CA ASP A 162 15.67 2.89 -14.13
C ASP A 162 16.46 2.44 -12.90
N GLU A 163 16.31 3.14 -11.77
CA GLU A 163 16.89 2.73 -10.50
C GLU A 163 16.25 1.49 -9.92
N LEU A 164 14.92 1.45 -9.89
CA LEU A 164 14.19 0.26 -9.51
C LEU A 164 14.58 -0.92 -10.41
N ARG A 165 14.76 -0.70 -11.71
CA ARG A 165 15.22 -1.73 -12.65
C ARG A 165 16.62 -2.25 -12.30
N ARG A 166 17.55 -1.36 -11.93
CA ARG A 166 18.91 -1.76 -11.50
C ARG A 166 18.92 -2.51 -10.16
N LEU A 167 18.00 -2.15 -9.26
CA LEU A 167 17.89 -2.73 -7.92
C LEU A 167 16.83 -3.85 -7.84
N TYR A 168 16.29 -4.29 -8.97
CA TYR A 168 15.09 -5.11 -9.03
C TYR A 168 15.23 -6.41 -8.23
N GLU A 169 16.28 -7.18 -8.51
CA GLU A 169 16.54 -8.46 -7.84
C GLU A 169 16.81 -8.26 -6.34
N PRO A 170 17.80 -7.45 -5.91
CA PRO A 170 18.08 -7.29 -4.49
C PRO A 170 16.92 -6.71 -3.67
N LEU A 171 16.05 -5.89 -4.27
CA LEU A 171 14.84 -5.40 -3.61
C LEU A 171 13.73 -6.47 -3.57
N SER A 172 13.63 -7.32 -4.60
CA SER A 172 12.70 -8.46 -4.61
C SER A 172 13.04 -9.47 -3.51
N GLU A 173 14.32 -9.70 -3.26
CA GLU A 173 14.81 -10.53 -2.14
C GLU A 173 14.45 -9.90 -0.78
N ASP A 174 14.67 -8.59 -0.64
CA ASP A 174 14.30 -7.85 0.58
C ASP A 174 12.80 -7.96 0.86
N PHE A 175 11.96 -7.77 -0.16
CA PHE A 175 10.51 -7.95 -0.05
C PHE A 175 10.13 -9.39 0.31
N SER A 176 10.72 -10.38 -0.37
CA SER A 176 10.42 -11.80 -0.13
C SER A 176 10.74 -12.25 1.30
N ALA A 177 11.75 -11.64 1.94
CA ALA A 177 12.07 -11.87 3.33
C ALA A 177 11.13 -11.08 4.27
N PHE A 178 10.84 -9.82 3.94
CA PHE A 178 10.07 -8.91 4.79
C PHE A 178 8.56 -9.21 4.83
N TYR A 179 7.95 -9.47 3.68
CA TYR A 179 6.49 -9.49 3.57
C TYR A 179 5.82 -10.57 4.45
N PRO A 180 6.38 -11.79 4.60
CA PRO A 180 5.85 -12.77 5.56
C PRO A 180 5.86 -12.28 7.02
N GLU A 181 6.90 -11.54 7.44
CA GLU A 181 6.95 -10.94 8.78
C GLU A 181 5.86 -9.88 8.94
N LEU A 182 5.66 -9.06 7.92
CA LEU A 182 4.59 -8.06 7.91
C LEU A 182 3.18 -8.69 7.94
N MET A 183 2.97 -9.79 7.20
CA MET A 183 1.70 -10.54 7.24
C MET A 183 1.41 -11.09 8.65
N ALA A 184 2.43 -11.64 9.32
CA ALA A 184 2.29 -12.15 10.67
C ALA A 184 1.94 -11.02 11.66
N PHE A 185 2.66 -9.90 11.58
CA PHE A 185 2.39 -8.71 12.40
C PHE A 185 0.96 -8.17 12.15
N ALA A 186 0.56 -7.98 10.89
CA ALA A 186 -0.74 -7.44 10.56
C ALA A 186 -1.90 -8.32 11.08
N ARG A 187 -1.75 -9.66 10.99
CA ARG A 187 -2.72 -10.60 11.54
C ARG A 187 -2.89 -10.43 13.04
N GLU A 188 -1.79 -10.39 13.79
CA GLU A 188 -1.79 -10.18 15.25
C GLU A 188 -2.46 -8.84 15.62
N GLN A 189 -2.09 -7.77 14.93
CA GLN A 189 -2.65 -6.44 15.20
C GLN A 189 -4.15 -6.37 14.89
N ARG A 190 -4.61 -7.03 13.82
CA ARG A 190 -6.03 -7.09 13.47
C ARG A 190 -6.85 -7.85 14.52
N GLU A 191 -6.34 -8.98 15.01
CA GLU A 191 -6.98 -9.74 16.09
C GLU A 191 -7.10 -8.92 17.38
N ALA A 192 -6.04 -8.19 17.74
CA ALA A 192 -6.04 -7.30 18.90
C ALA A 192 -7.05 -6.15 18.76
N LEU A 193 -7.12 -5.52 17.58
CA LEU A 193 -8.06 -4.44 17.31
C LEU A 193 -9.52 -4.91 17.25
N THR A 194 -9.77 -6.11 16.73
CA THR A 194 -11.12 -6.70 16.68
C THR A 194 -11.64 -7.04 18.07
N THR A 195 -10.76 -7.55 18.94
CA THR A 195 -11.10 -7.88 20.33
C THR A 195 -11.40 -6.63 21.15
N ALA A 196 -10.73 -5.51 20.87
CA ALA A 196 -10.97 -4.24 21.57
C ALA A 196 -12.29 -3.54 21.17
N VAL A 197 -12.91 -3.94 20.07
CA VAL A 197 -14.18 -3.36 19.55
C VAL A 197 -15.41 -4.16 20.01
N ARG A 198 -15.22 -5.37 20.58
CA ARG A 198 -16.28 -6.20 21.17
C ARG A 198 -16.47 -5.90 22.66
#